data_AF-F9ZL06-F1
#
_entry.id   AF-F9ZL06-F1
#
_cell.length_a   1.000
_cell.length_b   1.000
_cell.length_c   1.000
_cell.angle_alpha   90.00
_cell.angle_beta   90.00
_cell.angle_gamma   90.00
#
_symmetry.space_group_name_H-M   'P 1'
#
loop_
_entity.id
_entity.type
_entity.pdbx_description
1 polymer ?
#
loop_
_entity_poly.entity_id
_entity_poly.type
_entity_poly.pdbx_seq_one_letter_code
_entity_poly.pdbx_strand_id
1 'polypeptide(L)'
;MQNAEPKRPPRFIISGALHGVTPAALEKLKQFEEMGGHIDHIPEKHLALIQYDGRCGAEAEEQMVEILKAAGANCQSHGVICHGKDHCEPLNLHVGPLAEDHPNRLASVSKHLSRWLHLRQR
;
A
#
# COMPACT_ATOMS: atom_id res chain seq x y z
N MET A 1 -0.63 14.79 -40.08
CA MET A 1 -0.75 14.85 -38.61
C MET A 1 -0.94 13.43 -38.13
N GLN A 2 0.07 12.83 -37.50
CA GLN A 2 -0.08 11.51 -36.89
C GLN A 2 -0.77 11.73 -35.54
N ASN A 3 -2.03 11.30 -35.42
CA ASN A 3 -2.69 11.20 -34.13
C ASN A 3 -1.94 10.12 -33.34
N ALA A 4 -1.07 10.55 -32.42
CA ALA A 4 -0.46 9.64 -31.48
C ALA A 4 -1.58 9.01 -30.65
N GLU A 5 -1.76 7.68 -30.77
CA GLU A 5 -2.70 6.97 -29.92
C GLU A 5 -2.38 7.26 -28.45
N PRO A 6 -3.39 7.49 -27.60
CA PRO A 6 -3.15 7.72 -26.19
C PRO A 6 -2.41 6.51 -25.61
N LYS A 7 -1.20 6.75 -25.08
CA LYS A 7 -0.39 5.71 -24.44
C LYS A 7 -1.23 5.05 -23.35
N ARG A 8 -1.45 3.74 -23.47
CA ARG A 8 -2.13 2.95 -22.44
C ARG A 8 -1.38 3.11 -21.11
N PRO A 9 -2.10 3.29 -19.98
CA PRO A 9 -1.46 3.38 -18.68
C PRO A 9 -0.60 2.15 -18.40
N PRO A 10 0.57 2.31 -17.75
CA PRO A 10 1.38 1.18 -17.33
C PRO A 10 0.58 0.28 -16.38
N ARG A 11 0.90 -1.00 -16.38
CA ARG A 11 0.34 -1.94 -15.41
C ARG A 11 0.90 -1.62 -14.02
N PHE A 12 0.02 -1.50 -13.04
CA PHE A 12 0.29 -1.21 -11.64
C PHE A 12 -0.14 -2.41 -10.80
N ILE A 13 0.73 -2.82 -9.87
CA ILE A 13 0.59 -4.02 -9.07
C ILE A 13 0.71 -3.60 -7.60
N ILE A 14 -0.19 -4.07 -6.76
CA ILE A 14 -0.14 -3.99 -5.30
C ILE A 14 -0.26 -5.41 -4.76
N SER A 15 0.57 -5.76 -3.79
CA SER A 15 0.43 -6.99 -3.02
C SER A 15 0.94 -6.76 -1.60
N GLY A 16 0.27 -7.30 -0.59
CA GLY A 16 0.71 -7.09 0.79
C GLY A 16 -0.17 -7.72 1.84
N ALA A 17 0.23 -7.48 3.08
CA ALA A 17 -0.48 -7.91 4.26
C ALA A 17 -0.59 -6.76 5.26
N LEU A 18 -1.77 -6.64 5.89
CA LEU A 18 -2.05 -5.70 6.95
C LEU A 18 -2.48 -6.45 8.20
N HIS A 19 -1.75 -6.29 9.31
CA HIS A 19 -2.05 -6.96 10.58
C HIS A 19 -2.67 -6.00 11.60
N GLY A 20 -3.38 -6.54 12.58
CA GLY A 20 -4.09 -5.77 13.59
C GLY A 20 -5.28 -5.00 13.00
N VAL A 21 -5.93 -5.56 11.98
CA VAL A 21 -7.03 -4.91 11.27
C VAL A 21 -8.20 -4.66 12.22
N THR A 22 -8.61 -3.40 12.32
CA THR A 22 -9.77 -2.96 13.11
C THR A 22 -11.00 -2.73 12.21
N PRO A 23 -12.21 -2.59 12.79
CA PRO A 23 -13.38 -2.19 12.01
C PRO A 23 -13.18 -0.89 11.23
N ALA A 24 -12.49 0.10 11.80
CA ALA A 24 -12.19 1.36 11.11
C ALA A 24 -11.22 1.17 9.94
N ALA A 25 -10.26 0.25 10.06
CA ALA A 25 -9.38 -0.13 8.95
C ALA A 25 -10.16 -0.83 7.82
N LEU A 26 -11.10 -1.72 8.16
CA LEU A 26 -11.96 -2.39 7.18
C LEU A 26 -12.82 -1.41 6.38
N GLU A 27 -13.38 -0.38 7.01
CA GLU A 27 -14.15 0.66 6.27
C GLU A 27 -13.29 1.39 5.23
N LYS A 28 -11.98 1.56 5.48
CA LYS A 28 -11.06 2.10 4.48
C LYS A 28 -10.76 1.07 3.38
N LEU A 29 -10.53 -0.19 3.74
CA LEU A 29 -10.25 -1.25 2.77
C LEU A 29 -11.43 -1.49 1.80
N LYS A 30 -12.68 -1.27 2.20
CA LYS A 30 -13.83 -1.30 1.28
C LYS A 30 -13.68 -0.32 0.12
N GLN A 31 -13.16 0.88 0.38
CA GLN A 31 -12.90 1.89 -0.67
C GLN A 31 -11.84 1.40 -1.67
N PHE A 32 -10.87 0.60 -1.20
CA PHE A 32 -9.87 -0.01 -2.07
C PHE A 32 -10.50 -1.08 -2.97
N GLU A 33 -11.43 -1.89 -2.45
CA GLU A 33 -12.19 -2.86 -3.25
C GLU A 33 -13.08 -2.18 -4.31
N GLU A 34 -13.73 -1.08 -3.96
CA GLU A 34 -14.54 -0.27 -4.91
C GLU A 34 -13.71 0.27 -6.08
N MET A 35 -12.41 0.49 -5.88
CA MET A 35 -11.47 0.90 -6.92
C MET A 35 -10.93 -0.28 -7.77
N GLY A 36 -11.41 -1.50 -7.53
CA GLY A 36 -10.98 -2.72 -8.22
C GLY A 36 -9.83 -3.45 -7.54
N GLY A 37 -9.46 -3.05 -6.32
CA GLY A 37 -8.58 -3.84 -5.46
C GLY A 37 -9.27 -5.11 -4.95
N HIS A 38 -8.48 -6.06 -4.48
CA HIS A 38 -8.96 -7.28 -3.86
C HIS A 38 -8.44 -7.37 -2.42
N ILE A 39 -9.36 -7.65 -1.50
CA ILE A 39 -9.07 -7.82 -0.08
C ILE A 39 -9.55 -9.21 0.35
N ASP A 40 -8.66 -9.99 0.96
CA ASP A 40 -9.02 -11.21 1.67
C ASP A 40 -8.83 -10.98 3.17
N HIS A 41 -9.94 -10.87 3.91
CA HIS A 41 -9.94 -10.58 5.34
C HIS A 41 -10.08 -11.87 6.14
N ILE A 42 -9.15 -12.09 7.07
CA ILE A 42 -9.07 -13.25 7.96
C ILE A 42 -9.25 -12.75 9.41
N PRO A 43 -10.50 -12.69 9.92
CA PRO A 43 -10.81 -12.05 11.20
C PRO A 43 -10.10 -12.69 12.39
N GLU A 44 -9.96 -14.02 12.40
CA GLU A 44 -9.37 -14.77 13.53
C GLU A 44 -7.89 -14.45 13.72
N LYS A 45 -7.24 -13.90 12.69
CA LYS A 45 -5.83 -13.50 12.70
C LYS A 45 -5.66 -11.98 12.71
N HIS A 46 -6.74 -11.21 12.75
CA HIS A 46 -6.74 -9.75 12.57
C HIS A 46 -5.91 -9.32 11.35
N LEU A 47 -6.06 -10.03 10.22
CA LEU A 47 -5.20 -9.92 9.05
C LEU A 47 -6.04 -9.64 7.80
N ALA A 48 -5.58 -8.73 6.96
CA ALA A 48 -6.08 -8.55 5.59
C ALA A 48 -4.94 -8.75 4.59
N LEU A 49 -5.17 -9.59 3.59
CA LEU A 49 -4.31 -9.72 2.42
C LEU A 49 -4.83 -8.77 1.34
N ILE A 50 -3.91 -8.02 0.73
CA ILE A 50 -4.23 -6.93 -0.18
C ILE A 50 -3.62 -7.25 -1.54
N GLN A 51 -4.40 -7.13 -2.60
CA GLN A 51 -3.95 -7.34 -3.97
C GLN A 51 -4.58 -6.32 -4.92
N TYR A 52 -3.81 -5.88 -5.91
CA TYR A 52 -4.31 -5.19 -7.09
C TYR A 52 -3.39 -5.54 -8.25
N ASP A 53 -3.97 -5.87 -9.40
CA ASP A 53 -3.21 -6.14 -10.62
C ASP A 53 -4.00 -5.61 -11.81
N GLY A 54 -3.64 -4.41 -12.26
CA GLY A 54 -4.44 -3.73 -13.25
C GLY A 54 -3.74 -2.56 -13.92
N ARG A 55 -4.52 -1.76 -14.65
CA ARG A 55 -4.07 -0.50 -15.25
C ARG A 55 -4.98 0.59 -14.73
N CYS A 56 -4.39 1.59 -14.10
CA CYS A 56 -5.10 2.76 -13.61
C CYS A 56 -4.35 4.04 -13.99
N GLY A 57 -5.05 5.18 -13.97
CA GLY A 57 -4.42 6.49 -14.09
C GLY A 57 -3.59 6.83 -12.85
N ALA A 58 -2.73 7.85 -12.95
CA ALA A 58 -1.89 8.29 -11.85
C ALA A 58 -2.70 8.76 -10.61
N GLU A 59 -3.84 9.41 -10.83
CA GLU A 59 -4.75 9.85 -9.75
C GLU A 59 -5.33 8.65 -8.98
N ALA A 60 -5.77 7.61 -9.70
CA ALA A 60 -6.28 6.39 -9.09
C ALA A 60 -5.16 5.60 -8.38
N GLU A 61 -3.94 5.56 -8.93
CA GLU A 61 -2.75 4.99 -8.29
C GLU A 61 -2.48 5.67 -6.93
N GLU A 62 -2.47 7.01 -6.92
CA GLU A 62 -2.25 7.80 -5.70
C GLU A 62 -3.36 7.58 -4.66
N GLN A 63 -4.62 7.60 -5.09
CA GLN A 63 -5.77 7.39 -4.22
C GLN A 63 -5.77 5.99 -3.60
N MET A 64 -5.45 4.94 -4.36
CA MET A 64 -5.29 3.58 -3.83
C MET A 64 -4.22 3.53 -2.72
N VAL A 65 -3.07 4.19 -2.93
CA VAL A 65 -2.00 4.24 -1.93
C VAL A 65 -2.43 4.98 -0.67
N GLU A 66 -3.17 6.09 -0.79
CA GLU A 66 -3.65 6.84 0.37
C GLU A 66 -4.74 6.09 1.15
N ILE A 67 -5.63 5.34 0.48
CA ILE A 67 -6.58 4.45 1.15
C ILE A 67 -5.84 3.41 2.00
N LEU A 68 -4.81 2.77 1.44
CA LEU A 68 -4.04 1.74 2.13
C LEU A 68 -3.27 2.29 3.34
N LYS A 69 -2.73 3.50 3.24
CA LYS A 69 -2.16 4.21 4.40
C LYS A 69 -3.20 4.51 5.47
N ALA A 70 -4.37 5.02 5.08
CA ALA A 70 -5.44 5.34 6.01
C ALA A 70 -5.95 4.07 6.71
N ALA A 71 -6.06 2.95 5.99
CA ALA A 71 -6.39 1.65 6.57
C ALA A 71 -5.34 1.24 7.62
N GLY A 72 -4.05 1.32 7.29
CA GLY A 72 -3.00 0.98 8.25
C GLY A 72 -2.93 1.89 9.46
N ALA A 73 -3.19 3.19 9.31
CA ALA A 73 -3.25 4.11 10.45
C ALA A 73 -4.35 3.75 11.47
N ASN A 74 -5.35 2.99 11.05
CA ASN A 74 -6.40 2.46 11.91
C ASN A 74 -6.13 1.03 12.39
N CYS A 75 -4.95 0.45 12.12
CA CYS A 75 -4.60 -0.87 12.60
C CYS A 75 -3.91 -0.82 13.97
N GLN A 76 -4.07 -1.89 14.73
CA GLN A 76 -3.40 -2.10 16.03
C GLN A 76 -1.97 -2.63 15.87
N SER A 77 -1.60 -3.04 14.66
CA SER A 77 -0.27 -3.57 14.34
C SER A 77 0.18 -3.08 12.96
N HIS A 78 1.22 -3.72 12.43
CA HIS A 78 1.93 -3.34 11.22
C HIS A 78 1.38 -4.02 9.98
N GLY A 79 1.54 -3.36 8.84
CA GLY A 79 1.36 -3.93 7.52
C GLY A 79 2.49 -3.55 6.58
N VAL A 80 2.80 -4.45 5.67
CA VAL A 80 3.75 -4.21 4.58
C VAL A 80 3.03 -4.45 3.27
N ILE A 81 2.99 -3.41 2.44
CA ILE A 81 2.35 -3.42 1.14
C ILE A 81 3.41 -3.13 0.09
N CYS A 82 3.66 -4.09 -0.78
CA CYS A 82 4.49 -3.91 -1.96
C CYS A 82 3.62 -3.30 -3.08
N HIS A 83 4.09 -2.25 -3.73
CA HIS A 83 3.43 -1.69 -4.91
C HIS A 83 4.43 -1.26 -5.97
N GLY A 84 4.08 -1.37 -7.25
CA GLY A 84 5.02 -1.03 -8.31
C GLY A 84 4.40 -1.16 -9.69
N LYS A 85 5.20 -0.82 -10.70
CA LYS A 85 4.83 -0.99 -12.11
C LYS A 85 5.55 -2.22 -12.65
N ASP A 86 4.96 -2.90 -13.61
CA ASP A 86 5.49 -4.16 -14.19
C ASP A 86 6.93 -4.05 -14.75
N HIS A 87 7.39 -2.82 -15.05
CA HIS A 87 8.72 -2.51 -15.57
C HIS A 87 9.66 -1.89 -14.54
N CYS A 88 9.30 -1.89 -13.25
CA CYS A 88 10.08 -1.31 -12.17
C CYS A 88 10.12 -2.25 -10.97
N GLU A 89 11.16 -2.12 -10.14
CA GLU A 89 11.20 -2.81 -8.85
C GLU A 89 10.06 -2.32 -7.95
N PRO A 90 9.37 -3.23 -7.23
CA PRO A 90 8.31 -2.87 -6.31
C PRO A 90 8.84 -2.09 -5.10
N LEU A 91 8.07 -1.10 -4.67
CA LEU A 91 8.33 -0.29 -3.49
C LEU A 91 7.52 -0.81 -2.31
N ASN A 92 8.13 -0.83 -1.12
CA ASN A 92 7.45 -1.22 0.11
C ASN A 92 6.84 0.00 0.79
N LEU A 93 5.53 -0.04 0.96
CA LEU A 93 4.73 0.86 1.77
C LEU A 93 4.47 0.19 3.12
N HIS A 94 5.07 0.74 4.17
CA HIS A 94 4.73 0.36 5.54
C HIS A 94 3.48 1.13 5.97
N VAL A 95 2.47 0.40 6.42
CA VAL A 95 1.19 0.95 6.84
C VAL A 95 0.89 0.52 8.28
N GLY A 96 0.56 1.47 9.14
CA GLY A 96 0.27 1.22 10.56
C GLY A 96 1.49 1.26 11.49
N PRO A 97 1.22 1.30 12.81
CA PRO A 97 2.25 1.29 13.82
C PRO A 97 2.98 -0.05 13.83
N LEU A 98 4.29 -0.04 14.07
CA LEU A 98 4.97 -1.29 14.38
C LEU A 98 4.40 -1.91 15.66
N ALA A 99 4.53 -3.24 15.76
CA ALA A 99 4.21 -3.97 16.99
C ALA A 99 4.87 -3.33 18.21
N GLU A 100 4.24 -3.46 19.38
CA GLU A 100 4.64 -2.73 20.59
C GLU A 100 6.08 -3.00 21.02
N ASP A 101 6.53 -4.22 20.77
CA ASP A 101 7.84 -4.78 21.07
C ASP A 101 8.86 -4.59 19.93
N HIS A 102 8.46 -3.98 18.81
CA HIS A 102 9.37 -3.81 17.69
C HIS A 102 10.47 -2.78 18.02
N PRO A 103 11.76 -3.12 17.88
CA PRO A 103 12.89 -2.28 18.33
C PRO A 103 12.94 -0.89 17.66
N ASN A 104 12.28 -0.74 16.50
CA ASN A 104 12.19 0.51 15.77
C ASN A 104 10.80 1.18 15.81
N ARG A 105 9.93 0.84 16.78
CA ARG A 105 8.53 1.34 16.86
C ARG A 105 8.40 2.85 16.71
N LEU A 106 9.30 3.60 17.35
CA LEU A 106 9.32 5.08 17.30
C LEU A 106 9.91 5.65 15.98
N ALA A 107 10.59 4.83 15.18
CA ALA A 107 11.33 5.27 13.98
C ALA A 107 10.69 4.84 12.66
N SER A 108 9.71 3.92 12.67
CA SER A 108 9.12 3.36 11.44
C SER A 108 7.80 4.02 11.09
N VAL A 109 7.88 5.27 10.67
CA VAL A 109 6.88 5.83 9.77
C VAL A 109 7.64 6.45 8.60
N SER A 110 7.88 5.67 7.54
CA SER A 110 8.05 6.30 6.24
C SER A 110 7.95 5.34 5.08
N LYS A 111 7.28 5.87 4.03
CA LYS A 111 7.14 5.36 2.65
C LYS A 111 8.48 4.88 2.03
N HIS A 112 9.61 5.22 2.65
CA HIS A 112 10.96 4.69 2.46
C HIS A 112 11.90 5.20 3.58
N LEU A 113 12.03 4.57 4.76
CA LEU A 113 13.06 5.02 5.73
C LEU A 113 14.49 4.88 5.12
N SER A 114 14.71 3.82 4.33
CA SER A 114 16.02 3.49 3.78
C SER A 114 16.38 4.25 2.49
N ARG A 115 15.43 4.54 1.59
CA ARG A 115 15.72 5.37 0.39
C ARG A 115 16.05 6.82 0.80
N TRP A 116 15.42 7.29 1.89
CA TRP A 116 15.74 8.59 2.49
C TRP A 116 17.12 8.60 3.17
N LEU A 117 17.53 7.53 3.86
CA LEU A 117 18.88 7.46 4.47
C LEU A 117 20.00 7.34 3.42
N HIS A 118 19.80 6.61 2.32
CA HIS A 118 20.81 6.45 1.27
C HIS A 118 21.03 7.70 0.41
N LEU A 119 20.02 8.55 0.23
CA LEU A 119 20.17 9.81 -0.51
C LEU A 119 20.87 10.92 0.29
N ARG A 120 21.04 10.79 1.62
CA ARG A 120 21.74 11.77 2.47
C ARG A 120 23.24 11.51 2.66
N GLN A 121 23.78 10.41 2.13
CA GLN A 121 25.21 10.07 2.20
C GLN A 121 25.98 10.38 0.90
N ARG A 122 25.40 11.18 0.01
CA ARG A 122 26.05 11.73 -1.19
C ARG A 122 25.95 13.25 -1.18
#